data_AF-A0A5N9HWH8-F1
#
_entry.id   AF-A0A5N9HWH8-F1
#
_cell.length_a   1.000
_cell.length_b   1.000
_cell.length_c   1.000
_cell.angle_alpha   90.00
_cell.angle_beta   90.00
_cell.angle_gamma   90.00
#
_symmetry.space_group_name_H-M   'P 1'
#
loop_
_entity.id
_entity.type
_entity.pdbx_description
1 polymer ?
#
loop_
_entity_poly.entity_id
_entity_poly.type
_entity_poly.pdbx_seq_one_letter_code
_entity_poly.pdbx_strand_id
1 'polypeptide(L)'
;IKNLTHIRFGRMQRRQQESQFESLIAGVESMTGKSFPEADRSGVLSGATEINLVRSGLEDTMRGAYEAISKTWNDKDNVPDLRTAAMIIAVDRVAHSYISIGI
;
A
#
# COMPACT_ATOMS: atom_id res chain seq x y z
N ILE A 1 -1.46 -14.85 2.17
CA ILE A 1 -0.07 -14.47 2.59
C ILE A 1 0.12 -14.65 4.10
N LYS A 2 -0.60 -13.94 4.99
CA LYS A 2 -0.48 -14.05 6.47
C LYS A 2 -0.42 -15.49 7.03
N ASN A 3 -1.33 -16.37 6.60
CA ASN A 3 -1.39 -17.76 7.10
C ASN A 3 -0.31 -18.66 6.51
N LEU A 4 0.26 -18.29 5.35
CA LEU A 4 1.36 -19.03 4.71
C LEU A 4 2.71 -18.65 5.34
N THR A 5 2.86 -17.39 5.78
CA THR A 5 4.12 -16.87 6.34
C THR A 5 4.27 -17.11 7.83
N HIS A 6 3.22 -17.52 8.57
CA HIS A 6 3.19 -17.69 10.04
C HIS A 6 3.69 -16.50 10.89
N ILE A 7 4.06 -15.38 10.25
CA ILE A 7 4.54 -14.16 10.88
C ILE A 7 3.36 -13.19 10.99
N ARG A 8 3.20 -12.59 12.18
CA ARG A 8 2.31 -11.43 12.31
C ARG A 8 2.98 -10.23 11.65
N PHE A 9 2.52 -9.89 10.44
CA PHE A 9 2.95 -8.71 9.70
C PHE A 9 2.93 -7.46 10.60
N GLY A 10 3.94 -6.62 10.44
CA GLY A 10 4.06 -5.38 11.20
C GLY A 10 4.81 -5.50 12.53
N ARG A 11 4.84 -6.62 13.27
CA ARG A 11 5.49 -6.62 14.61
C ARG A 11 7.01 -6.43 14.60
N MET A 12 7.73 -7.09 13.68
CA MET A 12 9.19 -6.97 13.57
C MET A 12 9.58 -5.61 12.99
N GLN A 13 8.94 -5.21 11.89
CA GLN A 13 9.15 -3.91 11.25
C GLN A 13 8.77 -2.74 12.18
N ARG A 14 7.75 -2.90 13.02
CA ARG A 14 7.33 -1.88 13.98
C ARG A 14 8.41 -1.58 15.00
N ARG A 15 9.07 -2.58 15.59
CA ARG A 15 10.18 -2.33 16.53
C ARG A 15 11.35 -1.61 15.88
N GLN A 16 11.67 -1.99 14.65
CA GLN A 16 12.72 -1.32 13.88
C GLN A 16 12.34 0.14 13.58
N GLN A 17 11.11 0.40 13.14
CA GLN A 17 10.60 1.75 12.88
C GLN A 17 10.55 2.60 14.16
N GLU A 18 10.06 2.04 15.27
CA GLU A 18 10.04 2.69 16.59
C GLU A 18 11.45 3.17 17.00
N SER A 19 12.46 2.29 16.86
CA SER A 19 13.86 2.64 17.15
C SER A 19 14.43 3.71 16.22
N GLN A 20 14.06 3.66 14.94
CA GLN A 20 14.49 4.64 13.93
C GLN A 20 13.87 6.01 14.17
N PHE A 21 12.58 6.06 14.53
CA PHE A 21 11.88 7.29 14.90
C PHE A 21 12.40 7.89 16.22
N GLU A 22 12.67 7.07 17.24
CA GLU A 22 13.35 7.52 18.47
C GLU A 22 14.69 8.21 18.15
N SER A 23 15.50 7.61 17.27
CA SER A 23 16.79 8.18 16.87
C SER A 23 16.64 9.50 16.12
N LEU A 24 15.60 9.64 15.28
CA LEU A 24 15.28 10.87 14.56
C LEU A 24 14.82 11.98 15.51
N ILE A 25 13.92 11.65 16.45
CA ILE A 25 13.42 12.60 17.46
C ILE A 25 14.60 13.12 18.29
N ALA A 26 15.46 12.22 18.78
CA ALA A 26 16.66 12.61 19.54
C ALA A 26 17.60 13.52 18.73
N GLY A 27 17.77 13.26 17.43
CA GLY A 27 18.55 14.12 16.53
C GLY A 27 17.95 15.52 16.37
N VAL A 28 16.63 15.62 16.20
CA VAL A 28 15.92 16.90 16.07
C VAL A 28 15.96 17.69 17.38
N GLU A 29 15.75 17.04 18.53
CA GLU A 29 15.87 17.67 19.85
C GLU A 29 17.29 18.20 20.09
N SER A 30 18.33 17.45 19.69
CA SER A 30 19.73 17.87 19.77
C SER A 30 20.01 19.10 18.89
N MET A 31 19.47 19.15 17.67
CA MET A 31 19.67 20.28 16.75
C MET A 31 18.90 21.54 17.17
N THR A 32 17.69 21.39 17.71
CA THR A 32 16.80 22.51 18.03
C THR A 32 16.92 22.98 19.49
N GLY A 33 17.49 22.16 20.38
CA GLY A 33 17.56 22.41 21.81
C GLY A 33 16.20 22.42 22.52
N LYS A 34 15.13 21.98 21.83
CA LYS A 34 13.77 21.94 22.36
C LYS A 34 13.29 20.49 22.43
N SER A 35 12.57 20.16 23.50
CA SER A 35 11.92 18.86 23.63
C SER A 35 10.81 18.70 22.59
N PHE A 36 10.71 17.52 22.00
CA PHE A 36 9.63 17.17 21.09
C PHE A 36 8.31 17.06 21.87
N PRO A 37 7.19 17.63 21.39
CA PRO A 37 5.91 17.55 22.10
C PRO A 37 5.49 16.10 22.38
N GLU A 38 5.20 15.77 23.64
CA GLU A 38 4.82 14.39 24.04
C GLU A 38 3.56 13.88 23.36
N ALA A 39 2.60 14.76 23.09
CA ALA A 39 1.37 14.43 22.37
C ALA A 39 1.67 13.87 20.97
N ASP A 40 2.60 14.50 20.25
CA ASP A 40 2.99 14.10 18.91
C ASP A 40 3.96 12.91 18.92
N ARG A 41 4.80 12.80 19.97
CA ARG A 41 5.75 11.69 20.16
C ARG A 41 5.05 10.35 20.16
N SER A 42 3.95 10.22 20.90
CA SER A 42 3.19 8.97 20.99
C SER A 42 2.60 8.52 19.65
N GLY A 43 2.13 9.48 18.83
CA GLY A 43 1.57 9.23 17.52
C GLY A 43 2.63 8.74 16.51
N VAL A 44 3.78 9.41 16.48
CA VAL A 44 4.91 9.07 15.59
C VAL A 44 5.52 7.71 15.95
N LEU A 45 5.66 7.41 17.24
CA LEU A 45 6.18 6.12 17.71
C LEU A 45 5.17 4.98 17.52
N SER A 46 3.88 5.27 17.45
CA SER A 46 2.88 4.25 17.10
C SER A 46 2.96 3.91 15.60
N GLY A 47 3.96 3.09 15.24
CA GLY A 47 4.13 2.63 13.86
C GLY A 47 2.87 1.96 13.29
N ALA A 48 2.83 1.78 11.97
CA ALA A 48 1.65 1.25 11.28
C ALA A 48 1.18 -0.08 11.88
N THR A 49 -0.08 -0.11 12.31
CA THR A 49 -0.76 -1.33 12.77
C THR A 49 -1.09 -2.25 11.59
N GLU A 50 -1.37 -3.53 11.87
CA GLU A 50 -1.78 -4.47 10.81
C GLU A 50 -2.99 -3.96 10.02
N ILE A 51 -3.96 -3.31 10.69
CA ILE A 51 -5.11 -2.72 10.01
C ILE A 51 -4.72 -1.56 9.09
N ASN A 52 -3.73 -0.75 9.47
CA ASN A 52 -3.22 0.33 8.62
C ASN A 52 -2.51 -0.23 7.38
N LEU A 53 -1.73 -1.30 7.54
CA LEU A 53 -1.08 -1.98 6.42
C LEU A 53 -2.10 -2.59 5.45
N VAL A 54 -3.14 -3.26 5.98
CA VAL A 54 -4.21 -3.83 5.15
C VAL A 54 -4.96 -2.73 4.39
N ARG A 55 -5.32 -1.64 5.07
CA ARG A 55 -6.02 -0.50 4.45
C ARG A 55 -5.18 0.17 3.37
N SER A 56 -3.90 0.41 3.65
CA SER A 56 -2.98 1.01 2.69
C SER A 56 -2.77 0.11 1.46
N GLY A 57 -2.60 -1.19 1.65
CA GLY A 57 -2.49 -2.13 0.53
C GLY A 57 -3.78 -2.24 -0.29
N LEU A 58 -4.94 -2.19 0.36
CA LEU A 58 -6.24 -2.14 -0.32
C LEU A 58 -6.39 -0.84 -1.12
N GLU A 59 -6.06 0.30 -0.52
CA GLU A 59 -6.14 1.60 -1.18
C GLU A 59 -5.28 1.65 -2.44
N ASP A 60 -4.03 1.19 -2.35
CA ASP A 60 -3.11 1.14 -3.49
C ASP A 60 -3.63 0.23 -4.61
N THR A 61 -4.10 -0.97 -4.24
CA THR A 61 -4.71 -1.92 -5.19
C THR A 61 -5.94 -1.33 -5.89
N MET A 62 -6.82 -0.69 -5.13
CA MET A 62 -8.05 -0.10 -5.66
C MET A 62 -7.76 1.10 -6.55
N ARG A 63 -6.78 1.94 -6.18
CA ARG A 63 -6.35 3.09 -6.99
C ARG A 63 -5.79 2.64 -8.33
N GLY A 64 -4.85 1.68 -8.31
CA GLY A 64 -4.27 1.14 -9.54
C GLY A 64 -5.30 0.42 -10.42
N ALA A 65 -6.25 -0.31 -9.81
CA ALA A 65 -7.34 -0.94 -10.56
C ALA A 65 -8.24 0.10 -11.24
N TYR A 66 -8.65 1.15 -10.52
CA TYR A 66 -9.49 2.20 -11.07
C TYR A 66 -8.77 2.98 -12.18
N GLU A 67 -7.49 3.33 -11.99
CA GLU A 67 -6.70 4.02 -13.01
C GLU A 67 -6.63 3.22 -14.32
N ALA A 68 -6.38 1.91 -14.24
CA ALA A 68 -6.35 1.05 -15.42
C ALA A 68 -7.72 0.96 -16.13
N ILE A 69 -8.81 0.84 -15.36
CA ILE A 69 -10.18 0.80 -15.89
C ILE A 69 -10.53 2.14 -16.55
N SER A 70 -10.28 3.24 -15.85
CA SER A 70 -10.54 4.60 -16.35
C SER A 70 -9.75 4.89 -17.61
N LYS A 71 -8.46 4.53 -17.65
CA LYS A 71 -7.63 4.64 -18.85
C LYS A 71 -8.22 3.87 -20.02
N THR A 72 -8.59 2.60 -19.81
CA THR A 72 -9.18 1.78 -20.87
C THR A 72 -10.52 2.33 -21.38
N TRP A 73 -11.31 2.93 -20.49
CA TRP A 73 -12.59 3.55 -20.85
C TRP A 73 -12.40 4.84 -21.64
N ASN A 74 -11.40 5.66 -21.31
CA ASN A 74 -11.16 6.95 -21.99
C ASN A 74 -10.32 6.81 -23.28
N ASP A 75 -9.39 5.86 -23.34
CA ASP A 75 -8.44 5.73 -24.45
C ASP A 75 -9.00 4.92 -25.63
N LYS A 76 -10.02 4.08 -25.42
CA LYS A 76 -10.59 3.21 -26.46
C LYS A 76 -11.95 3.70 -26.91
N ASP A 77 -12.06 3.93 -28.22
CA ASP A 77 -13.36 4.04 -28.87
C ASP A 77 -14.13 2.71 -28.72
N ASN A 78 -15.44 2.80 -28.53
CA ASN A 78 -16.36 1.65 -28.37
C ASN A 78 -16.32 0.92 -27.01
N VAL A 79 -15.92 1.60 -25.93
CA VAL A 79 -16.09 1.10 -24.55
C VAL A 79 -17.21 1.90 -23.86
N PRO A 80 -18.44 1.36 -23.75
CA PRO A 80 -19.60 2.16 -23.32
C PRO A 80 -19.61 2.48 -21.82
N ASP A 81 -18.98 1.66 -20.98
CA ASP A 81 -18.98 1.82 -19.54
C ASP A 81 -17.73 1.22 -18.86
N LEU A 82 -17.53 1.60 -17.58
CA LEU A 82 -16.44 1.10 -16.74
C LEU A 82 -16.51 -0.42 -16.51
N ARG A 83 -17.71 -1.02 -16.56
CA ARG A 83 -17.90 -2.46 -16.40
C ARG A 83 -17.26 -3.21 -17.58
N THR A 84 -17.51 -2.74 -18.80
CA THR A 84 -16.94 -3.28 -20.03
C THR A 84 -15.43 -3.09 -20.05
N ALA A 85 -14.94 -1.90 -19.67
CA ALA A 85 -13.51 -1.64 -19.52
C ALA A 85 -12.85 -2.64 -18.54
N ALA A 86 -13.45 -2.86 -17.37
CA ALA A 86 -12.96 -3.81 -16.38
C ALA A 86 -12.93 -5.25 -16.92
N MET A 87 -13.97 -5.66 -17.66
CA MET A 87 -14.02 -6.99 -18.25
C MET A 87 -12.97 -7.20 -19.34
N ILE A 88 -12.71 -6.19 -20.18
CA ILE A 88 -11.61 -6.22 -21.17
C ILE A 88 -10.27 -6.46 -20.47
N ILE A 89 -9.98 -5.72 -19.39
CA ILE A 89 -8.74 -5.89 -18.62
C ILE A 89 -8.66 -7.29 -17.99
N ALA A 90 -9.77 -7.80 -17.46
CA ALA A 90 -9.81 -9.13 -16.84
C ALA A 90 -9.50 -10.24 -17.87
N VAL A 91 -10.14 -10.20 -19.03
CA VAL A 91 -9.92 -11.17 -20.11
C VAL A 91 -8.48 -11.10 -20.62
N ASP A 92 -7.95 -9.90 -20.83
CA ASP A 92 -6.57 -9.69 -21.28
C ASP A 92 -5.54 -10.29 -20.30
N ARG A 93 -5.73 -10.04 -18.98
CA ARG A 93 -4.86 -10.62 -17.94
C ARG A 93 -4.92 -12.15 -17.90
N VAL A 94 -6.10 -12.72 -18.05
CA VAL A 94 -6.28 -14.18 -18.09
C VAL A 94 -5.61 -14.75 -19.34
N ALA A 95 -5.86 -14.17 -20.51
CA ALA A 95 -5.24 -14.58 -21.76
C ALA A 95 -3.71 -14.55 -21.70
N HIS A 96 -3.13 -13.45 -21.18
CA HIS A 96 -1.68 -13.36 -20.95
C HIS A 96 -1.15 -14.44 -20.00
N SER A 97 -1.93 -14.83 -18.99
CA SER A 97 -1.56 -15.93 -18.10
C SER A 97 -1.60 -17.30 -18.78
N TYR A 98 -2.46 -17.51 -19.77
CA TYR A 98 -2.47 -18.74 -20.58
C TYR A 98 -1.29 -18.76 -21.56
N ILE A 99 -1.05 -17.64 -22.25
CA ILE A 99 0.08 -17.49 -23.18
C ILE A 99 1.41 -17.75 -22.46
N SER A 100 1.56 -17.27 -21.22
CA SER A 100 2.80 -17.44 -20.46
C SER A 100 3.08 -18.89 -20.03
N ILE A 101 2.05 -19.73 -19.96
CA ILE A 101 2.19 -21.18 -19.71
C ILE A 101 2.18 -22.02 -21.00
N GLY A 102 2.14 -21.36 -22.17
CA GLY A 102 2.27 -22.00 -23.49
C GLY A 102 0.97 -22.59 -24.06
N ILE A 103 -0.19 -22.08 -23.63
CA ILE A 103 -1.53 -22.45 -24.13
C ILE A 103 -2.15 -21.22 -24.80
#